data_AF-A0A960QNQ1-F1
#
_entry.id   AF-A0A960QNQ1-F1
#
_cell.length_a   1.000
_cell.length_b   1.000
_cell.length_c   1.000
_cell.angle_alpha   90.00
_cell.angle_beta   90.00
_cell.angle_gamma   90.00
#
_symmetry.space_group_name_H-M   'P 1'
#
loop_
_entity.id
_entity.type
_entity.pdbx_description
1 polymer ?
#
loop_
_entity_poly.entity_id
_entity_poly.type
_entity_poly.pdbx_seq_one_letter_code
_entity_poly.pdbx_strand_id
1 'polypeptide(L)'
;MGGLVVLLVGGCRRPEPEPPAPPGPTPPTLTIPEALHAADLDELSLYDAPALADWRDREGQTAVHVAIHDGNLYLLDWLLRQHLDPCTPDSSGLTPLHRAVLDRRSEMVNRLLFESCDIDYRDHAWKTPAEYALELGYIDILERLAAAGADIELPSLDTPEEDTPEAAESQPRPQIRLEGDFRTWTSATGDTIEAEYVDLISDTLILRDRQGKEYRIHLFKLSRKDQILARQLQQGVTLISSKDLPAPRTGSRSTADKLARRSGWAILEDCRLLPNPSNDGDSFHVMHDGREYIFRLYHVDTAETENTFPDRVREQALYFGITPREAIHYGNVAKKFTTKLLAGHPFTVATKWEDAMGSSDLQRFFAVVVTDQGELDELLTRAGLVRIYGKDIEGSIGRNKQRTLLQLEKAAQKDRAGAWADSDFAAASP
;
A
#
# COMPACT_ATOMS: atom_id res chain seq x y z
N MET A 1 85.72 14.01 -48.22
CA MET A 1 85.24 13.20 -47.09
C MET A 1 85.61 13.94 -45.82
N GLY A 2 84.64 14.15 -44.92
CA GLY A 2 84.86 14.87 -43.66
C GLY A 2 83.51 15.24 -43.03
N GLY A 3 82.73 14.23 -42.65
CA GLY A 3 81.46 14.43 -41.95
C GLY A 3 81.70 14.57 -40.46
N LEU A 4 81.31 15.72 -39.90
CA LEU A 4 81.34 16.04 -38.48
C LEU A 4 80.17 15.32 -37.78
N VAL A 5 80.45 14.45 -36.82
CA VAL A 5 79.43 13.82 -35.96
C VAL A 5 79.38 14.59 -34.64
N VAL A 6 78.24 15.21 -34.35
CA VAL A 6 77.96 15.89 -33.08
C VAL A 6 77.28 14.88 -32.14
N LEU A 7 77.96 14.51 -31.05
CA LEU A 7 77.36 13.73 -29.95
C LEU A 7 76.63 14.69 -29.00
N LEU A 8 75.31 14.58 -28.93
CA LEU A 8 74.51 15.20 -27.87
C LEU A 8 74.58 14.33 -26.62
N VAL A 9 75.26 14.83 -25.58
CA VAL A 9 75.28 14.20 -24.26
C VAL A 9 73.98 14.57 -23.54
N GLY A 10 73.04 13.62 -23.49
CA GLY A 10 71.79 13.78 -22.74
C GLY A 10 72.06 13.85 -21.24
N GLY A 11 71.80 15.01 -20.63
CA GLY A 11 71.92 15.20 -19.19
C GLY A 11 70.89 14.36 -18.43
N CYS A 12 71.37 13.53 -17.50
CA CYS A 12 70.54 12.83 -16.54
C CYS A 12 69.85 13.84 -15.60
N ARG A 13 68.55 14.11 -15.81
CA ARG A 13 67.72 14.72 -14.77
C ARG A 13 67.49 13.67 -13.68
N ARG A 14 67.81 13.99 -12.43
CA ARG A 14 67.39 13.16 -11.29
C ARG A 14 65.85 13.17 -11.25
N PRO A 15 65.19 12.02 -11.05
CA PRO A 15 63.76 12.00 -10.82
C PRO A 15 63.46 12.83 -9.57
N GLU A 16 62.51 13.75 -9.66
CA GLU A 16 61.98 14.44 -8.48
C GLU A 16 61.37 13.40 -7.54
N PRO A 17 61.55 13.52 -6.22
CA PRO A 17 60.92 12.61 -5.27
C PRO A 17 59.40 12.72 -5.42
N GLU A 18 58.74 11.58 -5.56
CA GLU A 18 57.28 11.54 -5.63
C GLU A 18 56.67 12.25 -4.41
N PRO A 19 55.59 13.03 -4.59
CA PRO A 19 54.89 13.65 -3.48
C PRO A 19 54.47 12.55 -2.48
N PRO A 20 54.53 12.82 -1.16
CA PRO A 20 54.14 11.83 -0.17
C PRO A 20 52.71 11.37 -0.45
N ALA A 21 52.50 10.05 -0.37
CA ALA A 21 51.17 9.47 -0.53
C ALA A 21 50.17 10.21 0.38
N PRO A 22 48.95 10.50 -0.11
CA PRO A 22 47.93 11.11 0.72
C PRO A 22 47.78 10.28 2.01
N PRO A 23 47.51 10.93 3.17
CA PRO A 23 47.27 10.19 4.39
C PRO A 23 46.18 9.13 4.11
N GLY A 24 46.43 7.90 4.56
CA GLY A 24 45.46 6.82 4.43
C GLY A 24 44.10 7.22 5.05
N PRO A 25 43.02 6.49 4.72
CA PRO A 25 41.71 6.79 5.29
C PRO A 25 41.80 6.85 6.82
N THR A 26 41.20 7.90 7.38
CA THR A 26 41.16 8.09 8.83
C THR A 26 40.50 6.86 9.46
N PRO A 27 41.15 6.13 10.38
CA PRO A 27 40.53 4.97 10.99
C PRO A 27 39.39 5.41 11.93
N PRO A 28 38.34 4.58 12.12
CA PRO A 28 37.28 4.88 13.07
C PRO A 28 37.84 5.04 14.49
N THR A 29 37.29 6.00 15.23
CA THR A 29 37.69 6.28 16.62
C THR A 29 36.75 5.62 17.63
N LEU A 30 35.50 5.36 17.24
CA LEU A 30 34.50 4.63 18.01
C LEU A 30 34.43 3.19 17.53
N THR A 31 34.16 2.24 18.43
CA THR A 31 33.76 0.88 18.03
C THR A 31 32.37 0.90 17.37
N ILE A 32 32.04 -0.12 16.55
CA ILE A 32 30.71 -0.23 15.92
C ILE A 32 29.55 -0.02 16.92
N PRO A 33 29.48 -0.69 18.08
CA PRO A 33 28.38 -0.46 19.03
C PRO A 33 28.33 0.97 19.58
N GLU A 34 29.49 1.59 19.84
CA GLU A 34 29.53 2.99 20.31
C GLU A 34 29.03 3.95 19.23
N ALA A 35 29.43 3.75 17.98
CA ALA A 35 28.99 4.57 16.85
C ALA A 35 27.49 4.37 16.53
N LEU A 36 26.98 3.13 16.64
CA LEU A 36 25.55 2.81 16.46
C LEU A 36 24.68 3.51 17.51
N HIS A 37 25.01 3.39 18.80
CA HIS A 37 24.23 4.03 19.87
C HIS A 37 24.37 5.56 19.88
N ALA A 38 25.51 6.10 19.42
CA ALA A 38 25.67 7.53 19.19
C ALA A 38 24.94 8.02 17.93
N ALA A 39 24.51 7.11 17.05
CA ALA A 39 24.02 7.38 15.69
C ALA A 39 24.98 8.27 14.88
N ASP A 40 26.29 8.06 15.07
CA ASP A 40 27.35 8.81 14.40
C ASP A 40 27.60 8.20 13.01
N LEU A 41 26.90 8.72 12.01
CA LEU A 41 26.99 8.23 10.63
C LEU A 41 28.37 8.46 10.01
N ASP A 42 29.10 9.50 10.47
CA ASP A 42 30.43 9.79 9.96
C ASP A 42 31.39 8.69 10.44
N GLU A 43 31.35 8.33 11.72
CA GLU A 43 32.11 7.18 12.26
C GLU A 43 31.67 5.84 11.64
N LEU A 44 30.37 5.60 11.49
CA LEU A 44 29.87 4.38 10.85
C LEU A 44 30.31 4.25 9.39
N SER A 45 30.45 5.36 8.66
CA SER A 45 30.92 5.37 7.27
C SER A 45 32.39 5.00 7.09
N LEU A 46 33.18 5.00 8.18
CA LEU A 46 34.58 4.58 8.18
C LEU A 46 34.75 3.05 8.26
N TYR A 47 33.67 2.32 8.56
CA TYR A 47 33.65 0.86 8.52
C TYR A 47 33.32 0.34 7.12
N ASP A 48 34.02 -0.70 6.67
CA ASP A 48 33.66 -1.38 5.43
C ASP A 48 32.24 -1.98 5.53
N ALA A 49 31.45 -1.90 4.46
CA ALA A 49 30.06 -2.37 4.47
C ALA A 49 29.88 -3.83 4.96
N PRO A 50 30.77 -4.80 4.61
CA PRO A 50 30.70 -6.15 5.18
C PRO A 50 30.91 -6.18 6.70
N ALA A 51 31.79 -5.33 7.25
CA ALA A 51 32.04 -5.29 8.69
C ALA A 51 30.78 -4.87 9.45
N LEU A 52 30.01 -3.91 8.92
CA LEU A 52 28.76 -3.48 9.51
C LEU A 52 27.61 -4.48 9.29
N ALA A 53 27.56 -5.11 8.11
CA ALA A 53 26.56 -6.13 7.77
C ALA A 53 26.73 -7.43 8.59
N ASP A 54 27.97 -7.80 8.91
CA ASP A 54 28.31 -9.01 9.68
C ASP A 54 28.34 -8.76 11.20
N TRP A 55 28.34 -7.51 11.64
CA TRP A 55 28.38 -7.18 13.06
C TRP A 55 27.13 -7.67 13.80
N ARG A 56 27.34 -8.32 14.94
CA ARG A 56 26.29 -8.79 15.85
C ARG A 56 26.71 -8.49 17.30
N ASP A 57 25.75 -8.11 18.14
CA ASP A 57 25.99 -8.02 19.59
C ASP A 57 25.89 -9.40 20.28
N ARG A 58 25.82 -9.41 21.62
CA ARG A 58 25.78 -10.65 22.41
C ARG A 58 24.45 -11.39 22.30
N GLU A 59 23.40 -10.68 21.95
CA GLU A 59 22.04 -11.17 21.73
C GLU A 59 21.83 -11.56 20.26
N GLY A 60 22.86 -11.43 19.41
CA GLY A 60 22.80 -11.69 17.98
C GLY A 60 22.06 -10.61 17.20
N GLN A 61 21.85 -9.44 17.78
CA GLN A 61 21.19 -8.33 17.12
C GLN A 61 22.14 -7.68 16.12
N THR A 62 21.60 -7.34 14.96
CA THR A 62 22.29 -6.61 13.89
C THR A 62 22.30 -5.10 14.15
N ALA A 63 23.06 -4.33 13.36
CA ALA A 63 22.99 -2.87 13.40
C ALA A 63 21.55 -2.33 13.17
N VAL A 64 20.76 -3.00 12.33
CA VAL A 64 19.35 -2.66 12.06
C VAL A 64 18.50 -2.80 13.32
N HIS A 65 18.71 -3.87 14.10
CA HIS A 65 18.02 -4.05 15.38
C HIS A 65 18.36 -2.97 16.40
N VAL A 66 19.63 -2.57 16.49
CA VAL A 66 20.07 -1.49 17.40
C VAL A 66 19.35 -0.18 17.05
N ALA A 67 19.28 0.17 15.76
CA ALA A 67 18.55 1.35 15.32
C ALA A 67 17.06 1.33 15.70
N ILE A 68 16.42 0.14 15.62
CA ILE A 68 15.01 -0.05 16.00
C ILE A 68 14.82 0.08 17.50
N HIS A 69 15.70 -0.54 18.30
CA HIS A 69 15.63 -0.48 19.76
C HIS A 69 15.75 0.97 20.26
N ASP A 70 16.73 1.70 19.72
CA ASP A 70 16.95 3.11 20.01
C ASP A 70 15.83 4.00 19.42
N GLY A 71 15.04 3.47 18.48
CA GLY A 71 13.94 4.17 17.82
C GLY A 71 14.41 5.25 16.86
N ASN A 72 15.63 5.12 16.32
CA ASN A 72 16.26 6.11 15.47
C ASN A 72 15.98 5.81 13.99
N LEU A 73 14.94 6.45 13.44
CA LEU A 73 14.52 6.23 12.05
C LEU A 73 15.60 6.65 11.06
N TYR A 74 16.32 7.73 11.37
CA TYR A 74 17.37 8.26 10.50
C TYR A 74 18.54 7.28 10.38
N LEU A 75 18.96 6.68 11.49
CA LEU A 75 19.95 5.61 11.48
C LEU A 75 19.44 4.38 10.72
N LEU A 76 18.19 3.96 10.94
CA LEU A 76 17.57 2.85 10.21
C LEU A 76 17.55 3.10 8.69
N ASP A 77 17.13 4.27 8.24
CA ASP A 77 17.16 4.69 6.84
C ASP A 77 18.56 4.66 6.26
N TRP A 78 19.55 5.15 7.01
CA TRP A 78 20.93 5.13 6.56
C TRP A 78 21.47 3.71 6.42
N LEU A 79 21.27 2.83 7.41
CA LEU A 79 21.73 1.44 7.39
C LEU A 79 21.12 0.66 6.20
N LEU A 80 19.83 0.85 5.93
CA LEU A 80 19.17 0.18 4.80
C LEU A 80 19.65 0.72 3.44
N ARG A 81 20.04 2.00 3.35
CA ARG A 81 20.72 2.54 2.16
C ARG A 81 22.12 1.98 1.95
N GLN A 82 22.78 1.51 3.00
CA GLN A 82 24.04 0.77 2.90
C GLN A 82 23.83 -0.72 2.55
N HIS A 83 22.61 -1.12 2.17
CA HIS A 83 22.23 -2.49 1.80
C HIS A 83 22.37 -3.52 2.93
N LEU A 84 22.27 -3.08 4.19
CA LEU A 84 22.15 -4.03 5.29
C LEU A 84 20.78 -4.72 5.25
N ASP A 85 20.77 -6.03 5.50
CA ASP A 85 19.56 -6.85 5.46
C ASP A 85 18.58 -6.48 6.59
N PRO A 86 17.36 -6.00 6.26
CA PRO A 86 16.32 -5.70 7.24
C PRO A 86 15.60 -6.93 7.81
N CYS A 87 15.90 -8.14 7.33
CA CYS A 87 15.15 -9.35 7.65
C CYS A 87 15.92 -10.35 8.52
N THR A 88 17.24 -10.18 8.69
CA THR A 88 18.08 -11.10 9.49
C THR A 88 17.56 -11.20 10.92
N PRO A 89 17.22 -12.40 11.45
CA PRO A 89 16.78 -12.56 12.83
C PRO A 89 17.93 -12.53 13.85
N ASP A 90 17.61 -12.16 15.09
CA ASP A 90 18.53 -12.26 16.24
C ASP A 90 18.63 -13.68 16.81
N SER A 91 19.34 -13.87 17.94
CA SER A 91 19.54 -15.21 18.54
C SER A 91 18.25 -15.87 19.03
N SER A 92 17.19 -15.12 19.24
CA SER A 92 15.86 -15.62 19.61
C SER A 92 14.98 -15.91 18.40
N GLY A 93 15.50 -15.73 17.18
CA GLY A 93 14.74 -15.85 15.95
C GLY A 93 13.87 -14.63 15.66
N LEU A 94 13.98 -13.55 16.45
CA LEU A 94 13.17 -12.35 16.26
C LEU A 94 13.77 -11.53 15.12
N THR A 95 12.97 -11.26 14.09
CA THR A 95 13.35 -10.33 13.01
C THR A 95 13.30 -8.88 13.49
N PRO A 96 13.89 -7.93 12.74
CA PRO A 96 13.75 -6.50 13.02
C PRO A 96 12.29 -6.05 13.14
N LEU A 97 11.38 -6.64 12.36
CA LEU A 97 9.95 -6.36 12.45
C LEU A 97 9.35 -6.84 13.79
N HIS A 98 9.75 -8.01 14.29
CA HIS A 98 9.33 -8.46 15.63
C HIS A 98 9.76 -7.47 16.71
N ARG A 99 11.02 -7.02 16.67
CA ARG A 99 11.54 -6.04 17.65
C ARG A 99 10.81 -4.71 17.56
N ALA A 100 10.52 -4.22 16.35
CA ALA A 100 9.75 -3.00 16.16
C ALA A 100 8.34 -3.09 16.77
N VAL A 101 7.70 -4.27 16.69
CA VAL A 101 6.40 -4.52 17.33
C VAL A 101 6.53 -4.60 18.86
N LEU A 102 7.48 -5.40 19.38
CA LEU A 102 7.70 -5.59 20.81
C LEU A 102 8.04 -4.28 21.53
N ASP A 103 8.85 -3.42 20.90
CA ASP A 103 9.24 -2.11 21.43
C ASP A 103 8.17 -1.02 21.14
N ARG A 104 7.05 -1.40 20.52
CA ARG A 104 5.91 -0.54 20.15
C ARG A 104 6.33 0.68 19.30
N ARG A 105 7.25 0.49 18.37
CA ARG A 105 7.80 1.53 17.50
C ARG A 105 7.05 1.57 16.16
N SER A 106 5.82 2.09 16.16
CA SER A 106 4.93 2.08 14.97
C SER A 106 5.54 2.71 13.71
N GLU A 107 6.44 3.68 13.86
CA GLU A 107 7.16 4.30 12.73
C GLU A 107 8.22 3.36 12.12
N MET A 108 8.94 2.61 12.96
CA MET A 108 9.87 1.56 12.49
C MET A 108 9.09 0.43 11.82
N VAL A 109 7.93 0.05 12.36
CA VAL A 109 7.04 -0.95 11.73
C VAL A 109 6.67 -0.50 10.32
N ASN A 110 6.17 0.72 10.13
CA ASN A 110 5.81 1.21 8.80
C ASN A 110 6.99 1.17 7.85
N ARG A 111 8.17 1.59 8.30
CA ARG A 111 9.37 1.61 7.46
C ARG A 111 9.78 0.21 7.02
N LEU A 112 9.81 -0.74 7.95
CA LEU A 112 10.16 -2.14 7.67
C LEU A 112 9.12 -2.85 6.80
N LEU A 113 7.85 -2.44 6.82
CA LEU A 113 6.81 -2.98 5.96
C LEU A 113 6.98 -2.64 4.47
N PHE A 114 7.84 -1.69 4.14
CA PHE A 114 8.25 -1.42 2.74
C PHE A 114 9.40 -2.31 2.28
N GLU A 115 10.04 -3.04 3.20
CA GLU A 115 11.13 -3.95 2.89
C GLU A 115 10.58 -5.32 2.51
N SER A 116 11.27 -6.06 1.64
CA SER A 116 10.84 -7.38 1.14
C SER A 116 11.07 -8.52 2.15
N CYS A 117 10.69 -8.30 3.41
CA CYS A 117 10.75 -9.31 4.47
C CYS A 117 9.47 -10.15 4.53
N ASP A 118 9.60 -11.39 5.01
CA ASP A 118 8.45 -12.21 5.36
C ASP A 118 7.76 -11.63 6.61
N ILE A 119 6.58 -11.03 6.40
CA ILE A 119 5.77 -10.39 7.44
C ILE A 119 5.23 -11.40 8.45
N ASP A 120 5.09 -12.67 8.05
CA ASP A 120 4.58 -13.78 8.86
C ASP A 120 5.70 -14.72 9.33
N TYR A 121 6.96 -14.24 9.25
CA TYR A 121 8.11 -14.99 9.77
C TYR A 121 7.85 -15.36 11.23
N ARG A 122 8.14 -16.61 11.59
CA ARG A 122 7.98 -17.12 12.95
C ARG A 122 9.31 -17.18 13.67
N ASP A 123 9.35 -16.59 14.87
CA ASP A 123 10.50 -16.67 15.76
C ASP A 123 10.67 -18.08 16.36
N HIS A 124 11.64 -18.26 17.29
CA HIS A 124 11.84 -19.55 17.95
C HIS A 124 10.68 -19.96 18.88
N ALA A 125 9.81 -19.03 19.27
CA ALA A 125 8.56 -19.30 19.99
C ALA A 125 7.38 -19.63 19.05
N TRP A 126 7.64 -19.75 17.74
CA TRP A 126 6.64 -19.94 16.69
C TRP A 126 5.65 -18.77 16.54
N LYS A 127 6.04 -17.58 17.01
CA LYS A 127 5.18 -16.39 16.98
C LYS A 127 5.52 -15.46 15.82
N THR A 128 4.49 -14.87 15.21
CA THR A 128 4.62 -13.82 14.19
C THR A 128 4.63 -12.41 14.83
N PRO A 129 5.08 -11.37 14.10
CA PRO A 129 4.95 -10.00 14.56
C PRO A 129 3.47 -9.60 14.85
N ALA A 130 2.53 -10.11 14.06
CA ALA A 130 1.11 -9.82 14.25
C ALA A 130 0.54 -10.48 15.52
N GLU A 131 0.94 -11.71 15.82
CA GLU A 131 0.57 -12.39 17.07
C GLU A 131 1.09 -11.63 18.30
N TYR A 132 2.32 -11.10 18.26
CA TYR A 132 2.83 -10.21 19.31
C TYR A 132 2.03 -8.91 19.44
N ALA A 133 1.71 -8.25 18.32
CA ALA A 133 0.89 -7.03 18.34
C ALA A 133 -0.50 -7.29 18.95
N LEU A 134 -1.08 -8.47 18.67
CA LEU A 134 -2.37 -8.89 19.19
C LEU A 134 -2.31 -9.21 20.68
N GLU A 135 -1.35 -10.02 21.13
CA GLU A 135 -1.16 -10.38 22.54
C GLU A 135 -0.89 -9.16 23.43
N LEU A 136 -0.15 -8.17 22.91
CA LEU A 136 0.17 -6.93 23.62
C LEU A 136 -0.93 -5.86 23.48
N GLY A 137 -1.97 -6.10 22.67
CA GLY A 137 -3.08 -5.17 22.46
C GLY A 137 -2.71 -3.92 21.64
N TYR A 138 -1.67 -3.99 20.81
CA TYR A 138 -1.21 -2.90 19.95
C TYR A 138 -2.04 -2.84 18.66
N ILE A 139 -3.31 -2.47 18.81
CA ILE A 139 -4.29 -2.45 17.72
C ILE A 139 -3.81 -1.60 16.54
N ASP A 140 -3.14 -0.47 16.79
CA ASP A 140 -2.63 0.40 15.73
C ASP A 140 -1.51 -0.24 14.90
N ILE A 141 -0.69 -1.11 15.52
CA ILE A 141 0.36 -1.87 14.85
C ILE A 141 -0.24 -3.09 14.15
N LEU A 142 -1.18 -3.77 14.80
CA LEU A 142 -1.91 -4.89 14.23
C LEU A 142 -2.66 -4.50 12.94
N GLU A 143 -3.31 -3.33 12.94
CA GLU A 143 -3.98 -2.78 11.75
C GLU A 143 -2.99 -2.51 10.59
N ARG A 144 -1.77 -2.06 10.90
CA ARG A 144 -0.71 -1.83 9.90
C ARG A 144 -0.18 -3.14 9.33
N LEU A 145 0.06 -4.13 10.18
CA LEU A 145 0.47 -5.47 9.76
C LEU A 145 -0.61 -6.13 8.89
N ALA A 146 -1.89 -6.03 9.30
CA ALA A 146 -3.03 -6.52 8.52
C ALA A 146 -3.12 -5.85 7.14
N ALA A 147 -2.92 -4.53 7.10
CA ALA A 147 -2.96 -3.76 5.87
C ALA A 147 -1.82 -4.14 4.91
N ALA A 148 -0.66 -4.51 5.46
CA ALA A 148 0.48 -5.04 4.71
C ALA A 148 0.36 -6.53 4.35
N GLY A 149 -0.74 -7.19 4.73
CA GLY A 149 -1.06 -8.55 4.32
C GLY A 149 -0.63 -9.64 5.29
N ALA A 150 -0.31 -9.31 6.55
CA ALA A 150 -0.05 -10.30 7.58
C ALA A 150 -1.25 -11.23 7.81
N ASP A 151 -0.98 -12.51 8.01
CA ASP A 151 -2.00 -13.49 8.39
C ASP A 151 -2.34 -13.33 9.88
N ILE A 152 -3.58 -12.92 10.16
CA ILE A 152 -4.05 -12.64 11.51
C ILE A 152 -5.18 -13.59 11.85
N GLU A 153 -4.86 -14.64 12.60
CA GLU A 153 -5.86 -15.44 13.30
C GLU A 153 -6.27 -14.71 14.59
N LEU A 154 -7.40 -14.01 14.55
CA LEU A 154 -7.99 -13.45 15.77
C LEU A 154 -8.47 -14.60 16.66
N PRO A 155 -8.03 -14.68 17.94
CA PRO A 155 -8.60 -15.66 18.86
C PRO A 155 -10.10 -15.39 18.96
N SER A 156 -10.89 -16.46 18.91
CA SER A 156 -12.30 -16.36 19.26
C SER A 156 -12.37 -15.65 20.61
N LEU A 157 -13.08 -14.53 20.66
CA LEU A 157 -13.51 -13.97 21.94
C LEU A 157 -14.48 -15.00 22.51
N ASP A 158 -13.93 -15.97 23.25
CA ASP A 158 -14.68 -16.88 24.07
C ASP A 158 -15.42 -16.02 25.08
N THR A 159 -16.68 -15.74 24.78
CA THR A 159 -17.64 -15.32 25.80
C THR A 159 -17.61 -16.39 26.90
N PRO A 160 -17.54 -16.02 28.20
CA PRO A 160 -17.39 -17.00 29.26
C PRO A 160 -18.49 -18.05 29.16
N GLU A 161 -18.11 -19.29 28.90
CA GLU A 161 -19.03 -20.43 28.92
C GLU A 161 -19.53 -20.61 30.35
N GLU A 162 -20.85 -20.51 30.53
CA GLU A 162 -21.51 -21.02 31.73
C GLU A 162 -21.32 -22.55 31.79
N ASP A 163 -20.71 -22.96 32.89
CA ASP A 163 -20.60 -24.28 33.51
C ASP A 163 -21.44 -25.47 32.94
N THR A 164 -20.73 -26.58 32.71
CA THR A 164 -21.11 -28.02 32.77
C THR A 164 -21.64 -28.74 31.50
N PRO A 165 -21.50 -30.08 31.42
CA PRO A 165 -20.27 -30.79 31.11
C PRO A 165 -20.40 -31.68 29.86
N GLU A 166 -19.24 -32.16 29.42
CA GLU A 166 -18.97 -32.99 28.25
C GLU A 166 -19.77 -34.33 28.19
N ALA A 167 -20.03 -34.76 26.95
CA ALA A 167 -20.46 -36.07 26.46
C ALA A 167 -21.98 -36.35 26.28
N ALA A 168 -22.48 -36.11 25.05
CA ALA A 168 -23.36 -37.05 24.33
C ALA A 168 -23.40 -36.72 22.83
N GLU A 169 -23.21 -37.74 21.99
CA GLU A 169 -23.22 -37.67 20.52
C GLU A 169 -24.56 -37.23 19.91
N SER A 170 -24.44 -36.70 18.68
CA SER A 170 -25.43 -36.70 17.59
C SER A 170 -26.47 -35.56 17.53
N GLN A 171 -26.18 -34.58 16.67
CA GLN A 171 -27.03 -34.22 15.53
C GLN A 171 -26.22 -33.38 14.52
N PRO A 172 -26.31 -33.65 13.19
CA PRO A 172 -25.60 -32.85 12.22
C PRO A 172 -26.22 -31.45 12.17
N ARG A 173 -25.38 -30.42 12.29
CA ARG A 173 -25.79 -29.04 11.99
C ARG A 173 -26.34 -29.00 10.55
N PRO A 174 -27.39 -28.22 10.27
CA PRO A 174 -27.90 -28.06 8.91
C PRO A 174 -26.79 -27.55 7.98
N GLN A 175 -26.38 -28.36 7.01
CA GLN A 175 -25.30 -28.05 6.06
C GLN A 175 -25.89 -27.83 4.67
N ILE A 176 -25.54 -26.71 4.03
CA ILE A 176 -25.77 -26.48 2.60
C ILE A 176 -24.78 -27.38 1.83
N ARG A 177 -25.27 -28.10 0.82
CA ARG A 177 -24.44 -28.99 -0.02
C ARG A 177 -24.25 -28.43 -1.42
N LEU A 178 -23.01 -28.50 -1.89
CA LEU A 178 -22.60 -28.26 -3.28
C LEU A 178 -22.74 -29.56 -4.08
N GLU A 179 -23.52 -29.54 -5.16
CA GLU A 179 -23.55 -30.64 -6.13
C GLU A 179 -22.89 -30.19 -7.45
N GLY A 180 -21.76 -30.81 -7.82
CA GLY A 180 -21.14 -30.68 -9.14
C GLY A 180 -20.36 -29.38 -9.39
N ASP A 181 -20.55 -28.81 -10.59
CA ASP A 181 -19.80 -27.71 -11.22
C ASP A 181 -20.20 -26.31 -10.73
N PHE A 182 -20.56 -26.16 -9.45
CA PHE A 182 -21.04 -24.94 -8.80
C PHE A 182 -22.41 -24.42 -9.28
N ARG A 183 -23.11 -25.14 -10.16
CA ARG A 183 -24.40 -24.69 -10.71
C ARG A 183 -25.59 -24.96 -9.81
N THR A 184 -25.53 -25.96 -8.93
CA THR A 184 -26.69 -26.40 -8.15
C THR A 184 -26.37 -26.40 -6.66
N TRP A 185 -27.20 -25.69 -5.89
CA TRP A 185 -27.02 -25.49 -4.45
C TRP A 185 -28.29 -25.88 -3.70
N THR A 186 -28.18 -26.76 -2.71
CA THR A 186 -29.34 -27.20 -1.93
C THR A 186 -29.25 -26.68 -0.50
N SER A 187 -30.26 -25.92 -0.07
CA SER A 187 -30.39 -25.43 1.29
C SER A 187 -30.64 -26.58 2.27
N ALA A 188 -30.47 -26.30 3.56
CA ALA A 188 -30.78 -27.27 4.61
C ALA A 188 -32.27 -27.64 4.70
N THR A 189 -33.17 -26.83 4.11
CA THR A 189 -34.61 -27.07 4.03
C THR A 189 -35.02 -27.87 2.79
N GLY A 190 -34.06 -28.20 1.91
CA GLY A 190 -34.31 -28.94 0.66
C GLY A 190 -34.59 -28.06 -0.56
N ASP A 191 -34.52 -26.73 -0.42
CA ASP A 191 -34.71 -25.81 -1.52
C ASP A 191 -33.46 -25.78 -2.40
N THR A 192 -33.65 -25.99 -3.71
CA THR A 192 -32.55 -26.03 -4.67
C THR A 192 -32.46 -24.71 -5.45
N ILE A 193 -31.26 -24.16 -5.57
CA ILE A 193 -30.95 -22.95 -6.35
C ILE A 193 -30.08 -23.37 -7.53
N GLU A 194 -30.54 -23.09 -8.74
CA GLU A 194 -29.72 -23.13 -9.95
C GLU A 194 -29.01 -21.78 -10.12
N ALA A 195 -27.72 -21.73 -9.81
CA ALA A 195 -26.89 -20.55 -9.94
C ALA A 195 -26.40 -20.38 -11.39
N GLU A 196 -26.70 -19.22 -11.97
CA GLU A 196 -26.15 -18.76 -13.25
C GLU A 196 -24.84 -17.98 -13.06
N TYR A 197 -24.61 -17.44 -11.85
CA TYR A 197 -23.38 -16.77 -11.44
C TYR A 197 -23.00 -17.18 -10.03
N VAL A 198 -21.70 -17.39 -9.80
CA VAL A 198 -21.11 -17.73 -8.51
C VAL A 198 -19.83 -16.92 -8.33
N ASP A 199 -19.66 -16.30 -7.17
CA ASP A 199 -18.46 -15.53 -6.84
C ASP A 199 -18.16 -15.60 -5.34
N LEU A 200 -16.88 -15.47 -4.97
CA LEU A 200 -16.42 -15.49 -3.59
C LEU A 200 -15.75 -14.16 -3.27
N ILE A 201 -16.39 -13.37 -2.39
CA ILE A 201 -15.84 -12.10 -1.92
C ILE A 201 -15.50 -12.24 -0.44
N SER A 202 -14.20 -12.28 -0.12
CA SER A 202 -13.71 -12.62 1.22
C SER A 202 -14.31 -13.97 1.66
N ASP A 203 -15.08 -14.03 2.75
CA ASP A 203 -15.73 -15.25 3.23
C ASP A 203 -17.23 -15.33 2.86
N THR A 204 -17.67 -14.63 1.81
CA THR A 204 -19.08 -14.66 1.39
C THR A 204 -19.21 -15.10 -0.06
N LEU A 205 -19.86 -16.24 -0.27
CA LEU A 205 -20.31 -16.69 -1.58
C LEU A 205 -21.54 -15.91 -2.01
N ILE A 206 -21.49 -15.40 -3.23
CA ILE A 206 -22.58 -14.70 -3.91
C ILE A 206 -23.06 -15.59 -5.04
N LEU A 207 -24.32 -16.01 -4.97
CA LEU A 207 -24.99 -16.77 -6.02
C LEU A 207 -26.04 -15.89 -6.67
N ARG A 208 -26.21 -15.99 -7.98
CA ARG A 208 -27.34 -15.38 -8.68
C ARG A 208 -28.06 -16.44 -9.48
N ASP A 209 -29.38 -16.54 -9.31
CA ASP A 209 -30.22 -17.41 -10.13
C ASP A 209 -30.60 -16.76 -11.47
N ARG A 210 -31.21 -17.54 -12.36
CA ARG A 210 -31.70 -17.08 -13.69
C ARG A 210 -32.73 -15.95 -13.64
N GLN A 211 -33.34 -15.71 -12.48
CA GLN A 211 -34.32 -14.63 -12.27
C GLN A 211 -33.63 -13.35 -11.76
N GLY A 212 -32.30 -13.38 -11.59
CA GLY A 212 -31.48 -12.26 -11.13
C GLY A 212 -31.45 -12.11 -9.60
N LYS A 213 -32.06 -13.04 -8.86
CA LYS A 213 -32.11 -12.98 -7.39
C LYS A 213 -30.77 -13.44 -6.81
N GLU A 214 -30.27 -12.63 -5.89
CA GLU A 214 -28.93 -12.79 -5.30
C GLU A 214 -29.03 -13.44 -3.91
N TYR A 215 -28.19 -14.44 -3.67
CA TYR A 215 -28.09 -15.16 -2.40
C TYR A 215 -26.68 -14.97 -1.86
N ARG A 216 -26.56 -14.60 -0.58
CA ARG A 216 -25.29 -14.39 0.11
C ARG A 216 -25.12 -15.45 1.19
N ILE A 217 -24.07 -16.25 1.07
CA ILE A 217 -23.80 -17.39 1.93
C ILE A 217 -22.39 -17.25 2.48
N HIS A 218 -22.25 -17.07 3.79
CA HIS A 218 -20.93 -17.05 4.42
C HIS A 218 -20.30 -18.45 4.43
N LEU A 219 -19.00 -18.55 4.18
CA LEU A 219 -18.28 -19.82 4.08
C LEU A 219 -18.43 -20.69 5.33
N PHE A 220 -18.48 -20.10 6.53
CA PHE A 220 -18.68 -20.86 7.77
C PHE A 220 -20.01 -21.63 7.83
N LYS A 221 -21.01 -21.26 7.01
CA LYS A 221 -22.30 -21.95 6.92
C LYS A 221 -22.25 -23.19 6.01
N LEU A 222 -21.14 -23.40 5.30
CA LEU A 222 -20.92 -24.53 4.42
C LEU A 222 -20.16 -25.65 5.13
N SER A 223 -20.27 -26.88 4.62
CA SER A 223 -19.43 -27.99 5.09
C SER A 223 -17.95 -27.70 4.79
N ARG A 224 -17.02 -28.30 5.56
CA ARG A 224 -15.57 -28.10 5.35
C ARG A 224 -15.12 -28.47 3.93
N LYS A 225 -15.74 -29.50 3.35
CA LYS A 225 -15.53 -29.91 1.96
C LYS A 225 -15.98 -28.81 0.98
N ASP A 226 -17.13 -28.20 1.24
CA ASP A 226 -17.72 -27.16 0.39
C ASP A 226 -17.01 -25.81 0.55
N GLN A 227 -16.43 -25.52 1.71
CA GLN A 227 -15.55 -24.38 1.93
C GLN A 227 -14.26 -24.50 1.10
N ILE A 228 -13.65 -25.69 1.08
CA ILE A 228 -12.46 -25.98 0.25
C ILE A 228 -12.83 -25.83 -1.23
N LEU A 229 -13.96 -26.41 -1.65
CA LEU A 229 -14.44 -26.31 -3.04
C LEU A 229 -14.75 -24.85 -3.44
N ALA A 230 -15.37 -24.07 -2.55
CA ALA A 230 -15.62 -22.65 -2.75
C ALA A 230 -14.34 -21.83 -2.85
N ARG A 231 -13.32 -22.13 -2.04
CA ARG A 231 -12.00 -21.47 -2.12
C ARG A 231 -11.18 -21.91 -3.34
N GLN A 232 -11.51 -23.05 -3.93
CA GLN A 232 -10.96 -23.53 -5.20
C GLN A 232 -11.59 -22.86 -6.43
N LEU A 233 -12.65 -22.05 -6.26
CA LEU A 233 -13.12 -21.14 -7.31
C LEU A 233 -12.00 -20.15 -7.62
N GLN A 234 -11.28 -20.35 -8.73
CA GLN A 234 -10.39 -19.31 -9.26
C GLN A 234 -11.24 -18.05 -9.45
N GLN A 235 -10.77 -16.91 -8.92
CA GLN A 235 -11.44 -15.62 -9.04
C GLN A 235 -11.89 -15.40 -10.49
N GLY A 236 -13.20 -15.45 -10.74
CA GLY A 236 -13.79 -15.17 -12.05
C GLY A 236 -13.99 -16.34 -13.02
N VAL A 237 -14.38 -17.54 -12.59
CA VAL A 237 -15.00 -18.50 -13.53
C VAL A 237 -16.38 -18.00 -13.93
N THR A 238 -16.43 -17.24 -15.03
CA THR A 238 -17.66 -16.90 -15.73
C THR A 238 -18.09 -18.12 -16.54
N LEU A 239 -19.17 -18.82 -16.14
CA LEU A 239 -19.65 -20.00 -16.88
C LEU A 239 -20.35 -19.68 -18.20
N ILE A 240 -20.43 -18.40 -18.63
CA ILE A 240 -21.01 -17.99 -19.91
C ILE A 240 -20.21 -16.82 -20.53
N SER A 241 -19.90 -16.97 -21.82
CA SER A 241 -19.21 -16.06 -22.74
C SER A 241 -19.22 -14.56 -22.39
N SER A 242 -18.05 -13.92 -22.50
CA SER A 242 -17.81 -12.47 -22.31
C SER A 242 -18.60 -11.53 -23.22
N LYS A 243 -19.42 -12.06 -24.14
CA LYS A 243 -20.26 -11.25 -25.05
C LYS A 243 -21.61 -10.84 -24.49
N ASP A 244 -22.02 -11.36 -23.34
CA ASP A 244 -23.31 -11.04 -22.71
C ASP A 244 -23.17 -10.37 -21.32
N LEU A 245 -22.03 -9.73 -21.03
CA LEU A 245 -21.92 -8.91 -19.81
C LEU A 245 -23.00 -7.81 -19.83
N PRO A 246 -23.92 -7.77 -18.85
CA PRO A 246 -24.82 -6.62 -18.72
C PRO A 246 -23.99 -5.40 -18.34
N ALA A 247 -24.36 -4.24 -18.90
CA ALA A 247 -23.78 -2.94 -18.58
C ALA A 247 -23.73 -2.70 -17.05
N PRO A 248 -22.81 -1.82 -16.56
CA PRO A 248 -22.63 -1.57 -15.13
C PRO A 248 -23.97 -1.33 -14.43
N ARG A 249 -24.21 -2.04 -13.31
CA ARG A 249 -25.45 -1.97 -12.53
C ARG A 249 -25.71 -0.52 -12.07
N THR A 250 -26.68 0.14 -12.70
CA THR A 250 -27.41 1.29 -12.16
C THR A 250 -28.11 0.84 -10.86
N GLY A 251 -27.52 1.08 -9.69
CA GLY A 251 -28.17 0.72 -8.41
C GLY A 251 -27.35 0.77 -7.13
N SER A 252 -26.01 0.81 -7.16
CA SER A 252 -25.23 1.18 -5.97
C SER A 252 -25.25 2.70 -5.84
N ARG A 253 -25.83 3.23 -4.74
CA ARG A 253 -25.76 4.66 -4.44
C ARG A 253 -24.31 5.09 -4.26
N SER A 254 -23.94 6.20 -4.90
CA SER A 254 -22.61 6.79 -4.81
C SER A 254 -22.24 7.13 -3.36
N THR A 255 -20.96 7.30 -3.08
CA THR A 255 -20.45 7.83 -1.83
C THR A 255 -21.10 9.18 -1.54
N ALA A 256 -21.21 10.06 -2.53
CA ALA A 256 -21.91 11.33 -2.39
C ALA A 256 -23.38 11.17 -1.96
N ASP A 257 -24.13 10.23 -2.54
CA ASP A 257 -25.53 9.96 -2.15
C ASP A 257 -25.67 9.51 -0.69
N LYS A 258 -24.67 8.78 -0.19
CA LYS A 258 -24.62 8.33 1.22
C LYS A 258 -24.26 9.51 2.13
N LEU A 259 -23.35 10.37 1.68
CA LEU A 259 -22.90 11.56 2.41
C LEU A 259 -23.97 12.65 2.48
N ALA A 260 -24.77 12.82 1.41
CA ALA A 260 -25.90 13.76 1.35
C ALA A 260 -26.92 13.58 2.49
N ARG A 261 -26.97 12.38 3.08
CA ARG A 261 -27.89 12.02 4.18
C ARG A 261 -27.28 12.25 5.56
N ARG A 262 -26.00 12.62 5.65
CA ARG A 262 -25.29 12.87 6.91
C ARG A 262 -25.26 14.36 7.21
N SER A 263 -25.36 14.71 8.49
CA SER A 263 -25.19 16.09 8.93
C SER A 263 -23.79 16.60 8.62
N GLY A 264 -23.69 17.88 8.23
CA GLY A 264 -22.43 18.57 7.97
C GLY A 264 -21.86 18.40 6.55
N TRP A 265 -22.51 17.64 5.67
CA TRP A 265 -22.12 17.53 4.26
C TRP A 265 -22.96 18.46 3.39
N ALA A 266 -22.29 19.23 2.54
CA ALA A 266 -22.91 20.01 1.48
C ALA A 266 -22.78 19.25 0.16
N ILE A 267 -23.86 19.26 -0.62
CA ILE A 267 -23.92 18.71 -1.97
C ILE A 267 -24.09 19.89 -2.93
N LEU A 268 -23.10 20.08 -3.78
CA LEU A 268 -23.08 21.12 -4.81
C LEU A 268 -23.32 20.42 -6.14
N GLU A 269 -24.50 20.61 -6.71
CA GLU A 269 -24.86 20.13 -8.04
C GLU A 269 -24.43 21.14 -9.11
N ASP A 270 -24.42 20.74 -10.38
CA ASP A 270 -24.08 21.61 -11.51
C ASP A 270 -22.70 22.32 -11.41
N CYS A 271 -21.75 21.71 -10.70
CA CYS A 271 -20.38 22.20 -10.64
C CYS A 271 -19.71 22.11 -12.02
N ARG A 272 -18.88 23.10 -12.34
CA ARG A 272 -18.10 23.15 -13.59
C ARG A 272 -16.63 23.38 -13.30
N LEU A 273 -15.77 22.69 -14.03
CA LEU A 273 -14.32 22.93 -13.94
C LEU A 273 -14.01 24.34 -14.44
N LEU A 274 -13.32 25.13 -13.63
CA LEU A 274 -12.76 26.40 -14.04
C LEU A 274 -11.33 26.16 -14.56
N PRO A 275 -11.00 26.52 -15.81
CA PRO A 275 -9.63 26.39 -16.31
C PRO A 275 -8.66 27.25 -15.49
N ASN A 276 -7.69 26.60 -14.83
CA ASN A 276 -6.65 27.26 -14.07
C ASN A 276 -5.31 26.51 -14.25
N PRO A 277 -4.17 27.21 -14.46
CA PRO A 277 -2.85 26.56 -14.51
C PRO A 277 -2.53 25.68 -13.30
N SER A 278 -3.02 26.05 -12.12
CA SER A 278 -2.82 25.32 -10.86
C SER A 278 -3.61 24.02 -10.74
N ASN A 279 -4.59 23.78 -11.63
CA ASN A 279 -5.34 22.53 -11.62
C ASN A 279 -4.37 21.36 -11.86
N ASP A 280 -4.50 20.31 -11.06
CA ASP A 280 -3.79 19.04 -11.22
C ASP A 280 -4.80 17.88 -11.23
N GLY A 281 -4.34 16.66 -10.94
CA GLY A 281 -5.20 15.49 -11.03
C GLY A 281 -6.14 15.32 -9.84
N ASP A 282 -5.78 15.80 -8.64
CA ASP A 282 -6.59 15.66 -7.41
C ASP A 282 -7.01 16.99 -6.78
N SER A 283 -6.52 18.13 -7.27
CA SER A 283 -6.84 19.48 -6.81
C SER A 283 -7.19 20.40 -7.98
N PHE A 284 -8.36 21.03 -7.96
CA PHE A 284 -8.82 21.87 -9.08
C PHE A 284 -9.84 22.94 -8.69
N HIS A 285 -9.89 23.99 -9.51
CA HIS A 285 -10.81 25.10 -9.39
C HIS A 285 -12.18 24.75 -9.99
N VAL A 286 -13.24 25.09 -9.26
CA VAL A 286 -14.63 24.74 -9.58
C VAL A 286 -15.51 25.97 -9.47
N MET A 287 -16.35 26.20 -10.47
CA MET A 287 -17.43 27.18 -10.45
C MET A 287 -18.73 26.49 -10.03
N HIS A 288 -19.39 27.03 -9.00
CA HIS A 288 -20.73 26.62 -8.56
C HIS A 288 -21.50 27.84 -8.08
N ASP A 289 -22.73 28.03 -8.55
CA ASP A 289 -23.60 29.17 -8.21
C ASP A 289 -22.91 30.55 -8.30
N GLY A 290 -22.07 30.74 -9.32
CA GLY A 290 -21.35 31.98 -9.55
C GLY A 290 -20.20 32.24 -8.59
N ARG A 291 -19.80 31.25 -7.78
CA ARG A 291 -18.65 31.30 -6.87
C ARG A 291 -17.58 30.28 -7.27
N GLU A 292 -16.34 30.69 -7.08
CA GLU A 292 -15.17 29.86 -7.31
C GLU A 292 -14.75 29.17 -6.00
N TYR A 293 -14.43 27.89 -6.11
CA TYR A 293 -13.94 27.03 -5.04
C TYR A 293 -12.71 26.28 -5.51
N ILE A 294 -11.83 25.90 -4.58
CA ILE A 294 -10.76 24.94 -4.86
C ILE A 294 -11.07 23.66 -4.08
N PHE A 295 -11.20 22.55 -4.79
CA PHE A 295 -11.44 21.25 -4.18
C PHE A 295 -10.23 20.34 -4.32
N ARG A 296 -9.92 19.59 -3.25
CA ARG A 296 -8.98 18.47 -3.22
C ARG A 296 -9.75 17.17 -3.00
N LEU A 297 -9.37 16.09 -3.67
CA LEU A 297 -10.00 14.80 -3.43
C LEU A 297 -9.69 14.26 -2.04
N TYR A 298 -10.69 13.60 -1.43
CA TYR A 298 -10.44 12.69 -0.31
C TYR A 298 -9.73 11.41 -0.80
N HIS A 299 -9.05 10.72 0.12
CA HIS A 299 -8.44 9.39 -0.02
C HIS A 299 -7.27 9.23 -1.00
N VAL A 300 -7.23 10.02 -2.07
CA VAL A 300 -6.27 9.84 -3.17
C VAL A 300 -5.43 11.09 -3.39
N ASP A 301 -4.21 10.88 -3.87
CA ASP A 301 -3.26 11.94 -4.23
C ASP A 301 -2.63 11.61 -5.58
N THR A 302 -2.48 12.61 -6.44
CA THR A 302 -1.77 12.45 -7.71
C THR A 302 -0.31 12.84 -7.56
N ALA A 303 0.54 12.24 -8.41
CA ALA A 303 1.94 12.62 -8.46
C ALA A 303 2.09 14.08 -8.88
N GLU A 304 3.13 14.74 -8.37
CA GLU A 304 3.46 16.11 -8.72
C GLU A 304 3.64 16.29 -10.23
N THR A 305 3.24 17.44 -10.77
CA THR A 305 3.35 17.73 -12.22
C THR A 305 4.68 18.39 -12.60
N GLU A 306 5.46 18.81 -11.60
CA GLU A 306 6.74 19.50 -11.71
C GLU A 306 7.69 19.06 -10.59
N ASN A 307 8.99 19.29 -10.76
CA ASN A 307 10.00 18.89 -9.77
C ASN A 307 10.25 19.95 -8.68
N THR A 308 9.23 20.74 -8.33
CA THR A 308 9.34 21.82 -7.35
C THR A 308 9.61 21.30 -5.94
N PHE A 309 9.08 20.11 -5.63
CA PHE A 309 9.27 19.40 -4.36
C PHE A 309 9.92 18.03 -4.60
N PRO A 310 11.24 17.98 -4.83
CA PRO A 310 11.92 16.76 -5.29
C PRO A 310 11.80 15.59 -4.30
N ASP A 311 11.72 15.85 -3.00
CA ASP A 311 11.51 14.79 -2.00
C ASP A 311 10.12 14.17 -2.11
N ARG A 312 9.09 14.99 -2.34
CA ARG A 312 7.71 14.52 -2.57
C ARG A 312 7.61 13.72 -3.86
N VAL A 313 8.28 14.17 -4.93
CA VAL A 313 8.33 13.44 -6.21
C VAL A 313 9.00 12.07 -6.01
N ARG A 314 10.08 11.99 -5.23
CA ARG A 314 10.74 10.71 -4.91
C ARG A 314 9.82 9.78 -4.11
N GLU A 315 9.15 10.30 -3.08
CA GLU A 315 8.18 9.53 -2.28
C GLU A 315 7.05 8.97 -3.15
N GLN A 316 6.50 9.79 -4.05
CA GLN A 316 5.46 9.36 -4.99
C GLN A 316 5.99 8.33 -5.99
N ALA A 317 7.21 8.49 -6.48
CA ALA A 317 7.85 7.54 -7.38
C ALA A 317 8.05 6.18 -6.70
N LEU A 318 8.47 6.17 -5.43
CA LEU A 318 8.61 4.95 -4.62
C LEU A 318 7.28 4.21 -4.45
N TYR A 319 6.17 4.92 -4.24
CA TYR A 319 4.85 4.30 -4.12
C TYR A 319 4.50 3.43 -5.34
N PHE A 320 4.81 3.90 -6.54
CA PHE A 320 4.51 3.17 -7.78
C PHE A 320 5.67 2.25 -8.23
N GLY A 321 6.82 2.28 -7.56
CA GLY A 321 8.04 1.61 -8.00
C GLY A 321 8.52 2.11 -9.38
N ILE A 322 8.50 3.43 -9.60
CA ILE A 322 8.95 4.08 -10.85
C ILE A 322 10.02 5.13 -10.56
N THR A 323 10.60 5.74 -11.61
CA THR A 323 11.55 6.84 -11.45
C THR A 323 10.84 8.17 -11.11
N PRO A 324 11.53 9.13 -10.45
CA PRO A 324 11.00 10.48 -10.24
C PRO A 324 10.52 11.18 -11.53
N ARG A 325 11.19 10.91 -12.66
CA ARG A 325 10.81 11.45 -13.97
C ARG A 325 9.48 10.87 -14.45
N GLU A 326 9.26 9.58 -14.26
CA GLU A 326 7.99 8.92 -14.58
C GLU A 326 6.87 9.36 -13.65
N ALA A 327 7.15 9.56 -12.35
CA ALA A 327 6.17 10.13 -11.43
C ALA A 327 5.64 11.49 -11.93
N ILE A 328 6.55 12.38 -12.36
CA ILE A 328 6.16 13.67 -12.98
C ILE A 328 5.36 13.47 -14.27
N HIS A 329 5.74 12.50 -15.10
CA HIS A 329 4.99 12.14 -16.30
C HIS A 329 3.56 11.73 -15.97
N TYR A 330 3.37 10.80 -15.02
CA TYR A 330 2.07 10.29 -14.61
C TYR A 330 1.23 11.32 -13.86
N GLY A 331 1.85 12.24 -13.11
CA GLY A 331 1.18 13.43 -12.57
C GLY A 331 0.56 14.29 -13.69
N ASN A 332 1.30 14.52 -14.77
CA ASN A 332 0.78 15.23 -15.95
C ASN A 332 -0.30 14.44 -16.72
N VAL A 333 -0.22 13.11 -16.73
CA VAL A 333 -1.28 12.25 -17.28
C VAL A 333 -2.55 12.35 -16.44
N ALA A 334 -2.44 12.30 -15.11
CA ALA A 334 -3.55 12.47 -14.18
C ALA A 334 -4.23 13.85 -14.33
N LYS A 335 -3.44 14.93 -14.38
CA LYS A 335 -3.94 16.29 -14.66
C LYS A 335 -4.76 16.35 -15.95
N LYS A 336 -4.27 15.74 -17.03
CA LYS A 336 -4.99 15.69 -18.32
C LYS A 336 -6.25 14.84 -18.24
N PHE A 337 -6.19 13.71 -17.55
CA PHE A 337 -7.33 12.82 -17.32
C PHE A 337 -8.47 13.58 -16.61
N THR A 338 -8.16 14.19 -15.45
CA THR A 338 -9.13 14.96 -14.65
C THR A 338 -9.67 16.14 -15.44
N THR A 339 -8.81 16.93 -16.09
CA THR A 339 -9.23 18.08 -16.90
C THR A 339 -10.19 17.65 -18.02
N LYS A 340 -9.86 16.58 -18.75
CA LYS A 340 -10.70 16.10 -19.86
C LYS A 340 -12.04 15.55 -19.38
N LEU A 341 -12.03 14.82 -18.27
CA LEU A 341 -13.23 14.22 -17.70
C LEU A 341 -14.20 15.30 -17.18
N LEU A 342 -13.69 16.31 -16.49
CA LEU A 342 -14.51 17.35 -15.87
C LEU A 342 -14.86 18.53 -16.80
N ALA A 343 -14.10 18.79 -17.86
CA ALA A 343 -14.38 19.90 -18.78
C ALA A 343 -15.65 19.67 -19.64
N GLY A 344 -16.07 18.42 -19.82
CA GLY A 344 -17.14 18.06 -20.76
C GLY A 344 -18.56 18.21 -20.22
N HIS A 345 -18.76 18.06 -18.90
CA HIS A 345 -20.10 17.93 -18.31
C HIS A 345 -20.14 18.51 -16.89
N PRO A 346 -21.31 19.00 -16.44
CA PRO A 346 -21.50 19.32 -15.03
C PRO A 346 -21.29 18.07 -14.16
N PHE A 347 -20.78 18.28 -12.96
CA PHE A 347 -20.54 17.21 -11.99
C PHE A 347 -21.05 17.64 -10.60
N THR A 348 -21.13 16.68 -9.70
CA THR A 348 -21.56 16.91 -8.31
C THR A 348 -20.37 16.85 -7.38
N VAL A 349 -20.29 17.81 -6.46
CA VAL A 349 -19.30 17.85 -5.39
C VAL A 349 -19.98 17.60 -4.05
N ALA A 350 -19.52 16.60 -3.30
CA ALA A 350 -19.89 16.43 -1.90
C ALA A 350 -18.71 16.85 -1.02
N THR A 351 -18.91 17.85 -0.16
CA THR A 351 -17.85 18.40 0.70
C THR A 351 -18.35 18.61 2.13
N LYS A 352 -17.47 18.45 3.11
CA LYS A 352 -17.71 18.79 4.51
C LYS A 352 -17.08 20.14 4.90
N TRP A 353 -16.59 20.90 3.91
CA TRP A 353 -15.86 22.15 4.10
C TRP A 353 -14.63 22.01 5.00
N GLU A 354 -14.03 20.81 5.05
CA GLU A 354 -12.78 20.58 5.76
C GLU A 354 -11.63 21.21 4.97
N ASP A 355 -10.81 22.00 5.66
CA ASP A 355 -9.66 22.66 5.08
C ASP A 355 -8.64 21.62 4.57
N ALA A 356 -8.29 21.74 3.29
CA ALA A 356 -7.30 20.89 2.63
C ALA A 356 -5.91 21.52 2.56
N MET A 357 -5.74 22.71 3.16
CA MET A 357 -4.52 23.50 3.17
C MET A 357 -4.06 23.91 1.76
N GLY A 358 -3.41 25.06 1.66
CA GLY A 358 -2.94 25.57 0.37
C GLY A 358 -2.23 26.91 0.51
N SER A 359 -1.43 27.24 -0.51
CA SER A 359 -0.71 28.51 -0.60
C SER A 359 -1.48 29.60 -1.34
N SER A 360 -2.69 29.32 -1.84
CA SER A 360 -3.55 30.28 -2.52
C SER A 360 -4.35 31.14 -1.54
N ASP A 361 -4.72 32.36 -1.97
CA ASP A 361 -5.62 33.24 -1.22
C ASP A 361 -7.04 32.65 -1.08
N LEU A 362 -7.44 31.81 -2.05
CA LEU A 362 -8.67 31.01 -1.97
C LEU A 362 -8.44 29.77 -1.12
N GLN A 363 -9.34 29.54 -0.16
CA GLN A 363 -9.31 28.35 0.69
C GLN A 363 -9.62 27.09 -0.13
N ARG A 364 -8.88 26.02 0.15
CA ARG A 364 -9.03 24.71 -0.47
C ARG A 364 -9.78 23.79 0.46
N PHE A 365 -10.74 23.02 -0.08
CA PHE A 365 -11.55 22.09 0.71
C PHE A 365 -11.46 20.67 0.20
N PHE A 366 -11.56 19.68 1.09
CA PHE A 366 -11.69 18.29 0.66
C PHE A 366 -13.08 17.98 0.09
N ALA A 367 -13.14 17.11 -0.92
CA ALA A 367 -14.36 16.76 -1.64
C ALA A 367 -14.35 15.35 -2.23
N VAL A 368 -15.55 14.77 -2.35
CA VAL A 368 -15.85 13.65 -3.24
C VAL A 368 -16.49 14.22 -4.50
N VAL A 369 -16.00 13.81 -5.67
CA VAL A 369 -16.47 14.31 -6.97
C VAL A 369 -17.12 13.20 -7.77
N VAL A 370 -18.38 13.42 -8.16
CA VAL A 370 -19.20 12.47 -8.91
C VAL A 370 -19.48 13.01 -10.29
N THR A 371 -19.11 12.24 -11.31
CA THR A 371 -19.41 12.49 -12.72
C THR A 371 -20.48 11.53 -13.22
N ASP A 372 -20.94 11.72 -14.45
CA ASP A 372 -21.80 10.78 -15.16
C ASP A 372 -21.14 9.41 -15.38
N GLN A 373 -19.81 9.36 -15.38
CA GLN A 373 -19.00 8.14 -15.53
C GLN A 373 -18.64 7.48 -14.21
N GLY A 374 -18.96 8.11 -13.08
CA GLY A 374 -18.65 7.62 -11.73
C GLY A 374 -17.84 8.60 -10.88
N GLU A 375 -17.32 8.10 -9.76
CA GLU A 375 -16.53 8.91 -8.81
C GLU A 375 -15.10 9.10 -9.32
N LEU A 376 -14.63 10.35 -9.31
CA LEU A 376 -13.36 10.74 -9.92
C LEU A 376 -12.16 10.01 -9.30
N ASP A 377 -12.17 9.83 -7.98
CA ASP A 377 -11.13 9.10 -7.25
C ASP A 377 -11.05 7.63 -7.70
N GLU A 378 -12.17 6.93 -7.81
CA GLU A 378 -12.23 5.55 -8.33
C GLU A 378 -11.81 5.45 -9.79
N LEU A 379 -12.19 6.43 -10.61
CA LEU A 379 -11.80 6.48 -12.02
C LEU A 379 -10.29 6.65 -12.17
N LEU A 380 -9.69 7.55 -11.39
CA LEU A 380 -8.24 7.75 -11.35
C LEU A 380 -7.51 6.51 -10.81
N THR A 381 -8.03 5.87 -9.76
CA THR A 381 -7.41 4.65 -9.19
C THR A 381 -7.43 3.51 -10.19
N ARG A 382 -8.56 3.29 -10.87
CA ARG A 382 -8.67 2.27 -11.92
C ARG A 382 -7.73 2.54 -13.10
N ALA A 383 -7.47 3.80 -13.39
CA ALA A 383 -6.51 4.20 -14.42
C ALA A 383 -5.04 4.07 -13.97
N GLY A 384 -4.76 3.75 -12.70
CA GLY A 384 -3.41 3.68 -12.15
C GLY A 384 -2.70 5.04 -12.07
N LEU A 385 -3.46 6.11 -11.82
CA LEU A 385 -2.96 7.50 -11.88
C LEU A 385 -2.92 8.21 -10.52
N VAL A 386 -3.33 7.53 -9.45
CA VAL A 386 -3.32 8.04 -8.08
C VAL A 386 -2.74 7.00 -7.14
N ARG A 387 -2.17 7.49 -6.05
CA ARG A 387 -1.88 6.70 -4.86
C ARG A 387 -3.03 6.84 -3.87
N ILE A 388 -3.29 5.79 -3.08
CA ILE A 388 -4.28 5.83 -2.00
C ILE A 388 -3.62 6.49 -0.79
N TYR A 389 -3.47 7.80 -0.89
CA TYR A 389 -2.80 8.65 0.09
C TYR A 389 -3.57 9.97 0.17
N GLY A 390 -4.05 10.35 1.35
CA GLY A 390 -4.84 11.58 1.50
C GLY A 390 -5.70 11.57 2.77
N LYS A 391 -6.46 12.65 2.98
CA LYS A 391 -7.40 12.75 4.09
C LYS A 391 -8.52 11.70 3.91
N ASP A 392 -8.79 10.94 4.96
CA ASP A 392 -9.87 9.96 4.98
C ASP A 392 -11.21 10.58 5.41
N ILE A 393 -12.30 9.93 5.01
CA ILE A 393 -13.67 10.26 5.45
C ILE A 393 -14.01 9.41 6.67
N GLU A 394 -14.33 10.06 7.79
CA GLU A 394 -14.55 9.33 9.03
C GLU A 394 -15.72 8.32 9.00
N GLY A 395 -15.50 7.20 9.69
CA GLY A 395 -16.51 6.18 9.94
C GLY A 395 -16.66 5.16 8.81
N SER A 396 -17.82 4.50 8.77
CA SER A 396 -18.06 3.37 7.86
C SER A 396 -18.05 3.73 6.36
N ILE A 397 -18.30 4.99 6.00
CA ILE A 397 -18.30 5.41 4.59
C ILE A 397 -16.86 5.44 4.05
N GLY A 398 -15.92 6.11 4.73
CA GLY A 398 -14.53 6.13 4.29
C GLY A 398 -13.86 4.76 4.35
N ARG A 399 -14.09 3.96 5.39
CA ARG A 399 -13.56 2.57 5.43
C ARG A 399 -14.02 1.72 4.23
N ASN A 400 -15.29 1.81 3.86
CA ASN A 400 -15.79 1.12 2.67
C ASN A 400 -15.19 1.68 1.37
N LYS A 401 -14.97 2.99 1.32
CA LYS A 401 -14.35 3.67 0.20
C LYS A 401 -12.88 3.25 0.03
N GLN A 402 -12.07 3.29 1.08
CA GLN A 402 -10.70 2.80 1.08
C GLN A 402 -10.60 1.36 0.60
N ARG A 403 -11.47 0.46 1.09
CA ARG A 403 -11.51 -0.93 0.60
C ARG A 403 -11.81 -1.02 -0.90
N THR A 404 -12.70 -0.16 -1.40
CA THR A 404 -13.02 -0.10 -2.83
C THR A 404 -11.81 0.38 -3.64
N LEU A 405 -11.14 1.45 -3.18
CA LEU A 405 -9.94 1.98 -3.83
C LEU A 405 -8.81 0.94 -3.85
N LEU A 406 -8.55 0.24 -2.74
CA LEU A 406 -7.54 -0.82 -2.67
C LEU A 406 -7.82 -1.97 -3.66
N GLN A 407 -9.09 -2.34 -3.85
CA GLN A 407 -9.47 -3.34 -4.86
C GLN A 407 -9.23 -2.84 -6.28
N LEU A 408 -9.56 -1.57 -6.56
CA LEU A 408 -9.32 -0.94 -7.87
C LEU A 408 -7.83 -0.81 -8.17
N GLU A 409 -7.02 -0.47 -7.17
CA GLU A 409 -5.57 -0.37 -7.32
C GLU A 409 -4.95 -1.73 -7.60
N LYS A 410 -5.34 -2.78 -6.88
CA LYS A 410 -4.88 -4.17 -7.17
C LYS A 410 -5.23 -4.59 -8.60
N ALA A 411 -6.42 -4.21 -9.09
CA ALA A 411 -6.79 -4.46 -10.48
C ALA A 411 -5.91 -3.66 -11.46
N ALA A 412 -5.67 -2.37 -11.18
CA ALA A 412 -4.79 -1.53 -11.99
C ALA A 412 -3.34 -2.04 -12.02
N GLN A 413 -2.82 -2.56 -10.91
CA GLN A 413 -1.52 -3.22 -10.82
C GLN A 413 -1.46 -4.46 -11.70
N LYS A 414 -2.46 -5.35 -11.57
CA LYS A 414 -2.58 -6.57 -12.38
C LYS A 414 -2.65 -6.27 -13.87
N ASP A 415 -3.42 -5.25 -14.24
CA ASP A 415 -3.62 -4.83 -15.63
C ASP A 415 -2.49 -3.95 -16.17
N ARG A 416 -1.47 -3.65 -15.35
CA ARG A 416 -0.37 -2.72 -15.68
C ARG A 416 -0.90 -1.39 -16.21
N ALA A 417 -1.93 -0.83 -15.56
CA ALA A 417 -2.55 0.43 -15.94
C ALA A 417 -1.80 1.64 -15.36
N GLY A 418 -1.68 2.71 -16.14
CA GLY A 418 -1.08 3.97 -15.70
C GLY A 418 0.35 3.80 -15.21
N ALA A 419 0.67 4.35 -14.04
CA ALA A 419 2.01 4.27 -13.45
C ALA A 419 2.48 2.82 -13.20
N TRP A 420 1.54 1.89 -12.99
CA TRP A 420 1.87 0.47 -12.81
C TRP A 420 2.41 -0.19 -14.09
N ALA A 421 2.24 0.44 -15.25
CA ALA A 421 2.79 -0.04 -16.51
C ALA A 421 4.32 -0.07 -16.51
N ASP A 422 4.94 0.93 -15.90
CA ASP A 422 6.40 1.11 -15.84
C ASP A 422 6.98 0.71 -14.48
N SER A 423 6.17 0.06 -13.64
CA SER A 423 6.60 -0.34 -12.30
C SER A 423 7.70 -1.41 -12.34
N ASP A 424 8.74 -1.18 -11.55
CA ASP A 424 9.87 -2.09 -11.27
C ASP A 424 9.53 -3.16 -10.23
N PHE A 425 8.34 -3.11 -9.62
CA PHE A 425 7.82 -4.23 -8.86
C PHE A 425 7.76 -5.43 -9.81
N ALA A 426 8.66 -6.40 -9.61
CA ALA A 426 8.76 -7.59 -10.44
C ALA A 426 7.35 -8.13 -10.65
N ALA A 427 6.93 -8.22 -11.92
CA ALA A 427 5.61 -8.68 -12.27
C ALA A 427 5.39 -10.00 -11.54
N ALA A 428 4.57 -9.98 -10.48
CA ALA A 428 4.17 -11.17 -9.77
C ALA A 428 3.47 -12.03 -10.83
N SER A 429 4.25 -12.96 -11.40
CA SER A 429 3.81 -13.79 -12.50
C SER A 429 2.68 -14.67 -11.98
N PRO A 430 1.65 -14.90 -12.80
CA PRO A 430 0.33 -15.35 -12.35
C PRO A 430 0.31 -16.70 -11.65
#